data_AF-A0A3R6KT62-F1
#
_entry.id   AF-A0A3R6KT62-F1
#
_cell.length_a   1.000
_cell.length_b   1.000
_cell.length_c   1.000
_cell.angle_alpha   90.00
_cell.angle_beta   90.00
_cell.angle_gamma   90.00
#
_symmetry.space_group_name_H-M   'P 1'
#
loop_
_entity.id
_entity.type
_entity.pdbx_description
1 polymer ?
#
loop_
_entity_poly.entity_id
_entity_poly.type
_entity_poly.pdbx_seq_one_letter_code
_entity_poly.pdbx_strand_id
1 'polypeptide(L)'
;MGADAKDRLIRELKDSVSEQRQMNKTFRAALENSNAQVAELTVQIRLLNEQLDYMKRKLFGRSSEKHAAETDGQLTHFDEPEEEKSAILPAAEIPVRSHVRKT
;
A
#
# COMPACT_ATOMS: atom_id res chain seq x y z
N MET A 1 -10.99 5.02 77.88
CA MET A 1 -10.36 4.07 76.94
C MET A 1 -11.08 3.99 75.58
N GLY A 2 -12.42 4.01 75.50
CA GLY A 2 -13.14 3.89 74.22
C GLY A 2 -13.09 5.09 73.26
N ALA A 3 -12.93 6.33 73.75
CA ALA A 3 -12.80 7.52 72.91
C ALA A 3 -11.49 7.50 72.09
N ASP A 4 -10.39 7.13 72.74
CA ASP A 4 -9.04 7.13 72.16
C ASP A 4 -8.84 6.04 71.08
N ALA A 5 -9.64 4.97 71.13
CA ALA A 5 -9.70 3.95 70.07
C ALA A 5 -10.45 4.45 68.83
N LYS A 6 -11.55 5.20 69.03
CA LYS A 6 -12.32 5.80 67.94
C LYS A 6 -11.51 6.87 67.21
N ASP A 7 -10.79 7.71 67.95
CA ASP A 7 -9.96 8.77 67.37
C ASP A 7 -8.79 8.22 66.53
N ARG A 8 -8.22 7.08 66.92
CA ARG A 8 -7.23 6.36 66.13
C ARG A 8 -7.82 5.81 64.83
N LEU A 9 -8.97 5.13 64.91
CA LEU A 9 -9.66 4.60 63.74
C LEU A 9 -10.02 5.71 62.74
N ILE A 10 -10.48 6.87 63.23
CA ILE A 10 -10.80 8.02 62.39
C ILE A 10 -9.57 8.52 61.62
N ARG A 11 -8.39 8.55 62.25
CA ARG A 11 -7.14 8.93 61.58
C ARG A 11 -6.76 7.91 60.50
N GLU A 12 -6.77 6.62 60.83
CA GLU A 12 -6.44 5.56 59.88
C GLU A 12 -7.38 5.56 58.66
N LEU A 13 -8.68 5.74 58.88
CA LEU A 13 -9.66 5.85 57.79
C LEU A 13 -9.40 7.09 56.92
N LYS A 14 -9.05 8.22 57.53
CA LYS A 14 -8.72 9.44 56.80
C LYS A 14 -7.47 9.27 55.94
N ASP A 15 -6.45 8.60 56.48
CA ASP A 15 -5.21 8.30 55.77
C ASP A 15 -5.49 7.35 54.60
N SER A 16 -6.25 6.28 54.82
CA SER A 16 -6.66 5.35 53.76
C SER A 16 -7.46 6.05 52.65
N VAL A 17 -8.39 6.95 52.99
CA VAL A 17 -9.13 7.74 51.99
C VAL A 17 -8.19 8.67 51.21
N SER A 18 -7.19 9.25 51.87
CA SER A 18 -6.18 10.09 51.21
C SER A 18 -5.36 9.29 50.20
N GLU A 19 -4.88 8.12 50.61
CA GLU A 19 -4.12 7.19 49.75
C GLU A 19 -4.96 6.73 48.55
N GLN A 20 -6.21 6.32 48.78
CA GLN A 20 -7.12 5.93 47.70
C GLN A 20 -7.36 7.06 46.70
N ARG A 21 -7.52 8.30 47.18
CA ARG A 21 -7.66 9.47 46.30
C ARG A 21 -6.40 9.68 45.48
N GLN A 22 -5.22 9.53 46.07
CA GLN A 22 -3.96 9.70 45.36
C GLN A 22 -3.78 8.60 44.30
N MET A 23 -4.08 7.35 44.64
CA MET A 23 -4.04 6.23 43.71
C MET A 23 -5.01 6.43 42.55
N ASN A 24 -6.23 6.91 42.83
CA ASN A 24 -7.22 7.20 41.80
C ASN A 24 -6.75 8.30 40.82
N LYS A 25 -6.06 9.33 41.32
CA LYS A 25 -5.42 10.35 40.45
C LYS A 25 -4.36 9.72 39.55
N THR A 26 -3.49 8.87 40.11
CA THR A 26 -2.46 8.18 39.33
C THR A 26 -3.07 7.29 38.25
N PHE A 27 -4.12 6.52 38.58
CA PHE A 27 -4.81 5.69 37.59
C PHE A 27 -5.50 6.50 36.50
N ARG A 28 -6.10 7.65 36.84
CA ARG A 28 -6.66 8.55 35.82
C ARG A 28 -5.61 9.09 34.87
N ALA A 29 -4.47 9.53 35.38
CA ALA A 29 -3.37 10.01 34.55
C ALA A 29 -2.80 8.89 33.66
N ALA A 30 -2.65 7.67 34.19
CA ALA A 30 -2.21 6.52 33.42
C ALA A 30 -3.22 6.14 32.32
N LEU A 31 -4.52 6.20 32.62
CA LEU A 31 -5.59 5.94 31.66
C LEU A 31 -5.60 6.99 30.53
N GLU A 32 -5.46 8.26 30.88
CA GLU A 32 -5.39 9.35 29.90
C GLU A 32 -4.19 9.20 28.96
N ASN A 33 -3.01 8.88 29.50
CA ASN A 33 -1.82 8.61 28.70
C ASN A 33 -2.00 7.39 27.78
N SER A 34 -2.56 6.30 28.30
CA SER A 34 -2.87 5.10 27.51
C SER A 34 -3.85 5.42 26.37
N ASN A 35 -4.90 6.20 26.64
CA ASN A 35 -5.85 6.61 25.63
C ASN A 35 -5.20 7.48 24.53
N ALA A 36 -4.28 8.39 24.91
CA ALA A 36 -3.54 9.19 23.95
C ALA A 36 -2.66 8.32 23.03
N GLN A 37 -1.96 7.34 23.60
CA GLN A 37 -1.15 6.39 22.83
C GLN A 37 -2.00 5.55 21.88
N VAL A 38 -3.16 5.06 22.34
CA VAL A 38 -4.10 4.30 21.49
C VAL A 38 -4.62 5.17 20.34
N ALA A 39 -4.95 6.44 20.59
CA ALA A 39 -5.40 7.36 19.56
C ALA A 39 -4.31 7.59 18.50
N GLU A 40 -3.07 7.82 18.94
CA GLU A 40 -1.92 7.99 18.04
C GLU A 40 -1.67 6.74 17.18
N LEU A 41 -1.62 5.56 17.81
CA LEU A 41 -1.44 4.29 17.09
C LEU A 41 -2.58 4.03 16.11
N THR A 42 -3.82 4.38 16.47
CA THR A 42 -4.98 4.25 15.57
C THR A 42 -4.80 5.10 14.32
N VAL A 43 -4.28 6.33 14.46
CA VAL A 43 -3.98 7.20 13.31
C VAL A 43 -2.85 6.62 12.46
N GLN A 44 -1.77 6.12 13.07
CA GLN A 44 -0.66 5.49 12.35
C GLN A 44 -1.12 4.26 11.56
N ILE A 45 -1.95 3.40 12.15
CA ILE A 45 -2.53 2.23 11.47
C ILE A 45 -3.36 2.64 10.26
N ARG A 46 -4.19 3.70 10.38
CA ARG A 46 -4.97 4.22 9.25
C ARG A 46 -4.07 4.71 8.11
N LEU A 47 -3.04 5.50 8.43
CA LEU A 47 -2.09 6.00 7.44
C LEU A 47 -1.35 4.86 6.74
N LEU A 48 -0.90 3.85 7.49
CA LEU A 48 -0.24 2.68 6.92
C LEU A 48 -1.17 1.90 5.99
N ASN A 49 -2.43 1.72 6.37
CA ASN A 49 -3.42 1.09 5.50
C ASN A 49 -3.65 1.89 4.21
N GLU A 50 -3.73 3.22 4.29
CA GLU A 50 -3.84 4.08 3.11
C GLU A 50 -2.61 3.96 2.19
N GLN A 51 -1.41 3.89 2.76
CA GLN A 51 -0.18 3.66 2.00
C GLN A 51 -0.19 2.29 1.30
N LEU A 52 -0.61 1.24 2.01
CA LEU A 52 -0.75 -0.10 1.43
C LEU A 52 -1.77 -0.11 0.29
N ASP A 53 -2.92 0.53 0.48
CA ASP A 53 -3.95 0.64 -0.56
C ASP A 53 -3.46 1.42 -1.78
N TYR A 54 -2.73 2.52 -1.56
CA TYR A 54 -2.10 3.28 -2.63
C TYR A 54 -1.12 2.42 -3.43
N MET A 55 -0.22 1.72 -2.76
CA MET A 55 0.74 0.82 -3.42
C MET A 55 0.03 -0.33 -4.14
N LYS A 56 -1.00 -0.91 -3.54
CA LYS A 56 -1.80 -1.98 -4.14
C LYS A 56 -2.49 -1.50 -5.42
N ARG A 57 -3.07 -0.30 -5.41
CA ARG A 57 -3.66 0.33 -6.61
C ARG A 57 -2.62 0.63 -7.67
N LYS A 58 -1.42 1.07 -7.27
CA LYS A 58 -0.35 1.42 -8.22
C LYS A 58 0.27 0.19 -8.90
N LEU A 59 0.51 -0.88 -8.14
CA LEU A 59 1.15 -2.10 -8.63
C LEU A 59 0.17 -3.09 -9.26
N PHE A 60 -1.06 -3.16 -8.74
CA PHE A 60 -2.05 -4.18 -9.11
C PHE A 60 -3.41 -3.59 -9.52
N GLY A 61 -3.54 -2.26 -9.65
CA GLY A 61 -4.73 -1.64 -10.22
C GLY A 61 -4.80 -1.83 -11.73
N ARG A 62 -6.00 -1.77 -12.31
CA ARG A 62 -6.31 -2.11 -13.72
C ARG A 62 -5.72 -1.16 -14.78
N SER A 63 -4.57 -0.52 -14.57
CA SER A 63 -4.06 0.54 -15.47
C SER A 63 -2.55 0.70 -15.61
N SER A 64 -1.67 -0.26 -15.25
CA SER A 64 -0.28 -0.16 -15.76
C SER A 64 -0.16 -0.63 -17.22
N GLU A 65 -1.07 -1.47 -17.70
CA GLU A 65 -1.03 -2.05 -19.06
C GLU A 65 -1.86 -1.27 -20.10
N LYS A 66 -2.57 -0.19 -19.70
CA LYS A 66 -3.24 0.71 -20.67
C LYS A 66 -2.34 1.87 -21.10
N HIS A 67 -1.05 1.61 -21.23
CA HIS A 67 -0.32 2.10 -22.40
C HIS A 67 -0.45 1.05 -23.51
N ALA A 68 -1.69 0.65 -23.76
CA ALA A 68 -2.22 0.69 -25.11
C ALA A 68 -2.08 2.14 -25.60
N ALA A 69 -0.84 2.57 -25.85
CA ALA A 69 -0.63 3.51 -26.91
C ALA A 69 -1.28 2.81 -28.10
N GLU A 70 -2.33 3.43 -28.61
CA GLU A 70 -2.94 3.15 -29.88
C GLU A 70 -1.83 3.23 -30.95
N THR A 71 -0.95 2.23 -31.03
CA THR A 71 -0.19 1.98 -32.24
C THR A 71 -1.17 1.27 -33.16
N ASP A 72 -1.97 2.11 -33.81
CA ASP A 72 -3.05 1.83 -34.77
C ASP A 72 -2.57 1.08 -36.02
N GLY A 73 -1.63 0.13 -35.89
CA GLY A 73 -1.07 -0.55 -37.04
C GLY A 73 0.08 -1.54 -36.80
N GLN A 74 0.40 -1.98 -35.58
CA GLN A 74 1.56 -2.89 -35.39
C GLN A 74 1.24 -4.34 -35.01
N LEU A 75 0.00 -4.70 -34.66
CA LEU A 75 -0.31 -6.07 -34.24
C LEU A 75 -1.01 -6.93 -35.31
N THR A 76 -1.41 -6.34 -36.44
CA THR A 76 -2.22 -7.03 -37.46
C THR A 76 -1.43 -7.54 -38.67
N HIS A 77 -0.10 -7.43 -38.67
CA HIS A 77 0.73 -7.85 -39.81
C HIS A 77 1.12 -9.33 -39.83
N PHE A 78 0.76 -10.10 -38.80
CA PHE A 78 1.13 -11.51 -38.69
C PHE A 78 -0.07 -12.46 -38.66
N ASP A 79 -1.30 -11.93 -38.78
CA ASP A 79 -2.53 -12.71 -38.87
C ASP A 79 -2.99 -12.95 -40.31
N GLU A 80 -2.24 -12.47 -41.31
CA GLU A 80 -2.54 -12.72 -42.71
C GLU A 80 -2.15 -14.16 -43.07
N PRO A 81 -3.09 -15.04 -43.46
CA PRO A 81 -2.73 -16.36 -43.95
C PRO A 81 -1.95 -16.19 -45.26
N GLU A 82 -0.67 -16.56 -45.26
CA GLU A 82 0.07 -16.67 -46.52
C GLU A 82 -0.64 -17.70 -47.41
N GLU A 83 -1.24 -17.25 -48.51
CA GLU A 83 -1.71 -18.16 -49.56
C GLU A 83 -0.48 -18.93 -50.07
N GLU A 84 -0.50 -20.26 -49.96
CA GLU A 84 0.49 -21.13 -50.59
C GLU A 84 0.48 -20.85 -52.10
N LYS A 85 1.41 -20.01 -52.55
CA LYS A 85 1.64 -19.80 -53.98
C LYS A 85 2.06 -21.14 -54.56
N SER A 86 1.20 -21.69 -55.42
CA SER A 86 1.49 -22.85 -56.24
C SER A 86 2.86 -22.70 -56.90
N ALA A 87 3.67 -23.75 -56.78
CA ALA A 87 4.98 -23.98 -57.37
C ALA A 87 5.57 -22.82 -58.19
N ILE A 88 6.71 -22.31 -57.70
CA ILE A 88 7.58 -21.37 -58.41
C ILE A 88 7.80 -21.88 -59.84
N LEU A 89 7.14 -21.27 -60.83
CA LEU A 89 7.56 -21.39 -62.21
C LEU A 89 8.98 -20.83 -62.30
N PRO A 90 9.91 -21.48 -63.03
CA PRO A 90 11.29 -21.00 -63.12
C PRO A 90 11.24 -19.54 -63.55
N ALA A 91 11.73 -18.66 -62.67
CA ALA A 91 11.75 -17.23 -62.91
C ALA A 91 12.46 -17.00 -64.25
N ALA A 92 11.77 -16.36 -65.19
CA ALA A 92 12.41 -15.90 -66.42
C ALA A 92 13.65 -15.09 -65.99
N GLU A 93 14.83 -15.46 -66.49
CA GLU A 93 16.06 -14.73 -66.20
C GLU A 93 15.88 -13.29 -66.66
N ILE A 94 15.69 -12.37 -65.72
CA ILE A 94 15.67 -10.95 -65.99
C ILE A 94 17.14 -10.52 -66.03
N PRO A 95 17.71 -10.18 -67.20
CA PRO A 95 19.11 -9.78 -67.27
C PRO A 95 19.29 -8.46 -66.52
N VAL A 96 19.94 -8.54 -65.35
CA VAL A 96 20.32 -7.37 -64.56
C VAL A 96 21.61 -6.79 -65.14
N ARG A 97 21.56 -5.52 -65.55
CA ARG A 97 22.70 -4.83 -66.14
C ARG A 97 23.78 -4.59 -65.07
N SER A 98 25.00 -5.08 -65.32
CA SER A 98 26.11 -4.91 -64.38
C SER A 98 26.51 -3.43 -64.24
N HIS A 99 26.80 -3.03 -63.00
CA HIS A 99 27.23 -1.66 -62.69
C HIS A 99 28.74 -1.52 -62.94
N VAL A 100 29.13 -0.57 -63.79
CA VAL A 100 30.54 -0.24 -64.04
C VAL A 100 30.92 0.96 -63.18
N ARG A 101 31.89 0.76 -62.29
CA ARG A 101 32.44 1.83 -61.43
C ARG A 101 33.28 2.76 -62.30
N LYS A 102 32.92 4.05 -62.37
CA LYS A 102 33.73 5.05 -63.07
C LYS A 102 34.97 5.36 -62.23
N THR A 103 36.15 5.19 -62.83
CA THR A 103 37.45 5.70 -62.33
C THR A 103 37.67 7.11 -62.83
#